data_AF-A0A957DNE7-F1
#
_entry.id   AF-A0A957DNE7-F1
#
_cell.length_a   1.000
_cell.length_b   1.000
_cell.length_c   1.000
_cell.angle_alpha   90.00
_cell.angle_beta   90.00
_cell.angle_gamma   90.00
#
_symmetry.space_group_name_H-M   'P 1'
#
loop_
_entity.id
_entity.type
_entity.pdbx_description
1 polymer ?
#
loop_
_entity_poly.entity_id
_entity_poly.type
_entity_poly.pdbx_seq_one_letter_code
_entity_poly.pdbx_strand_id
1 'polypeptide(L)'
;MVEDWEKLNSEEIANFRIFKMRRDTRRSPRTGVEHSFFVLESPDWVNVVPLTPEGEVVMIHQFRHGTAEVTLEIPGGMVDASDNDPAESVRRELLEETGY
;
A
#
# COMPACT_ATOMS: atom_id res chain seq x y z
N MET A 1 15.54 -18.95 -19.60
CA MET A 1 15.34 -17.54 -19.26
C MET A 1 13.94 -17.39 -18.67
N VAL A 2 13.73 -16.45 -17.76
CA VAL A 2 12.38 -16.14 -17.27
C VAL A 2 11.71 -15.29 -18.35
N GLU A 3 10.54 -15.72 -18.83
CA GLU A 3 9.75 -15.01 -19.83
C GLU A 3 8.54 -14.38 -19.16
N ASP A 4 8.09 -13.25 -19.70
CA ASP A 4 6.91 -12.55 -19.21
C ASP A 4 5.63 -13.34 -19.50
N TRP A 5 4.71 -13.31 -18.55
CA TRP A 5 3.38 -13.88 -18.76
C TRP A 5 2.52 -12.90 -19.54
N GLU A 6 2.19 -13.27 -20.79
CA GLU A 6 1.30 -12.50 -21.67
C GLU A 6 -0.03 -12.23 -20.96
N LYS A 7 -0.40 -10.95 -20.85
CA LYS A 7 -1.67 -10.53 -20.29
C LYS A 7 -2.74 -10.55 -21.38
N LEU A 8 -3.75 -11.40 -21.18
CA LEU A 8 -4.84 -11.60 -22.14
C LEU A 8 -6.06 -10.75 -21.83
N ASN A 9 -6.37 -10.56 -20.54
CA ASN A 9 -7.50 -9.77 -20.10
C ASN A 9 -7.20 -9.05 -18.78
N SER A 10 -7.90 -7.95 -18.54
CA SER A 10 -7.95 -7.22 -17.27
C SER A 10 -9.38 -6.79 -17.01
N GLU A 11 -9.93 -7.16 -15.87
CA GLU A 11 -11.30 -6.80 -15.51
C GLU A 11 -11.35 -6.28 -14.07
N GLU A 12 -11.89 -5.08 -13.87
CA GLU A 12 -12.22 -4.60 -12.52
C GLU A 12 -13.39 -5.40 -11.97
N ILE A 13 -13.21 -6.00 -10.80
CA ILE A 13 -14.21 -6.82 -10.12
C ILE A 13 -14.98 -5.97 -9.10
N ALA A 14 -14.27 -5.12 -8.37
CA ALA A 14 -14.84 -4.29 -7.32
C ALA A 14 -13.95 -3.08 -7.02
N ASN A 15 -14.59 -2.00 -6.57
CA ASN A 15 -13.93 -0.76 -6.17
C ASN A 15 -14.44 -0.33 -4.80
N PHE A 16 -13.55 -0.39 -3.81
CA PHE A 16 -13.82 -0.05 -2.41
C PHE A 16 -13.14 1.27 -2.01
N ARG A 17 -13.07 2.23 -2.95
CA ARG A 17 -12.44 3.55 -2.81
C ARG A 17 -10.92 3.50 -2.67
N ILE A 18 -10.40 2.94 -1.57
CA ILE A 18 -8.95 2.82 -1.31
C ILE A 18 -8.39 1.60 -2.04
N PHE A 19 -9.12 0.48 -2.00
CA PHE A 19 -8.71 -0.74 -2.65
C PHE A 19 -9.56 -1.03 -3.88
N LYS A 20 -8.91 -1.28 -5.02
CA LYS A 20 -9.56 -1.78 -6.23
C LYS A 20 -9.11 -3.22 -6.47
N MET A 21 -10.04 -4.08 -6.82
CA MET A 21 -9.73 -5.47 -7.12
C MET A 21 -9.95 -5.72 -8.60
N ARG A 22 -8.92 -6.23 -9.28
CA ARG A 22 -9.01 -6.65 -10.68
C ARG A 22 -8.59 -8.10 -10.88
N ARG A 23 -9.19 -8.74 -11.88
CA ARG A 23 -8.79 -10.06 -12.38
C ARG A 23 -7.95 -9.89 -13.64
N ASP A 24 -6.73 -10.38 -13.60
CA ASP A 24 -5.87 -10.54 -14.77
C ASP A 24 -5.93 -11.99 -15.26
N THR A 25 -6.28 -12.20 -16.53
CA THR A 25 -6.04 -13.49 -17.18
C THR A 25 -4.69 -13.43 -17.88
N ARG A 26 -3.80 -14.38 -17.58
CA ARG A 26 -2.45 -14.43 -18.15
C ARG A 26 -2.13 -15.82 -18.70
N ARG A 27 -1.33 -15.87 -19.76
CA ARG A 27 -0.84 -17.11 -20.37
C ARG A 27 0.54 -17.47 -19.84
N SER A 28 0.70 -18.72 -19.43
CA SER A 28 1.98 -19.27 -19.01
C SER A 28 2.92 -19.38 -20.22
N PRO A 29 4.10 -18.73 -20.23
CA PRO A 29 5.04 -18.87 -21.35
C PRO A 29 5.63 -20.28 -21.43
N ARG A 30 5.65 -21.03 -20.31
CA ARG A 30 6.16 -22.41 -20.25
C ARG A 30 5.18 -23.45 -20.76
N THR A 31 3.88 -23.26 -20.53
CA THR A 31 2.87 -24.30 -20.76
C THR A 31 1.77 -23.90 -21.73
N GLY A 32 1.64 -22.61 -22.07
CA GLY A 32 0.55 -22.07 -22.86
C GLY A 32 -0.80 -22.01 -22.13
N VAL A 33 -0.89 -22.51 -20.88
CA VAL A 33 -2.12 -22.54 -20.10
C VAL A 33 -2.47 -21.15 -19.58
N GLU A 34 -3.75 -20.81 -19.63
CA GLU A 34 -4.29 -19.55 -19.12
C GLU A 34 -4.64 -19.68 -17.63
N HIS A 35 -4.30 -18.66 -16.86
CA HIS A 35 -4.55 -18.59 -15.43
C HIS A 35 -5.12 -17.23 -15.05
N SER A 36 -6.02 -17.22 -14.06
CA SER A 36 -6.54 -15.99 -13.45
C SER A 36 -5.75 -15.62 -12.21
N PHE A 37 -5.37 -14.35 -12.11
CA PHE A 37 -4.72 -13.74 -10.97
C PHE A 37 -5.58 -12.59 -10.45
N PHE A 38 -5.75 -12.52 -9.13
CA PHE A 38 -6.46 -11.42 -8.48
C PHE A 38 -5.42 -10.42 -7.98
N VAL A 39 -5.55 -9.19 -8.44
CA VAL A 39 -4.67 -8.08 -8.07
C VAL A 39 -5.47 -7.10 -7.24
N LEU A 40 -5.00 -6.85 -6.02
CA LEU A 40 -5.49 -5.79 -5.16
C LEU A 40 -4.61 -4.56 -5.40
N GLU A 41 -5.20 -3.51 -5.94
CA GLU A 41 -4.55 -2.23 -6.19
C GLU A 41 -4.86 -1.27 -5.04
N SER A 42 -3.84 -0.58 -4.56
CA SER A 42 -3.94 0.49 -3.56
C SER A 42 -3.09 1.67 -4.00
N PRO A 43 -3.35 2.88 -3.48
CA PRO A 43 -2.40 3.97 -3.55
C PRO A 43 -1.07 3.59 -2.89
N ASP A 44 -0.05 4.38 -3.20
CA ASP A 44 1.24 4.30 -2.51
C ASP A 44 1.07 4.69 -1.03
N TRP A 45 1.93 4.14 -0.19
CA TRP A 45 1.91 4.35 1.26
C TRP A 45 3.30 4.72 1.74
N VAL A 46 3.37 5.62 2.71
CA VAL A 46 4.62 6.02 3.36
C VAL A 46 4.60 5.64 4.84
N ASN A 47 5.78 5.32 5.37
CA ASN A 47 5.98 5.08 6.79
C ASN A 47 7.24 5.82 7.21
N VAL A 48 7.28 6.33 8.44
CA VAL A 48 8.41 7.07 8.97
C VAL A 48 8.83 6.53 10.33
N VAL A 49 10.13 6.45 10.56
CA VAL A 49 10.71 6.15 11.88
C VAL A 49 11.28 7.44 12.45
N PRO A 50 10.45 8.27 13.10
CA PRO A 50 10.89 9.54 13.66
C PRO A 50 11.78 9.30 14.90
N LEU A 51 12.91 10.00 14.95
CA LEU A 51 13.84 9.98 16.09
C LEU A 51 13.80 11.34 16.80
N THR A 52 13.60 11.32 18.11
CA THR A 52 13.75 12.51 18.95
C THR A 52 15.24 12.88 19.13
N PRO A 53 15.57 14.10 19.57
CA PRO A 53 16.94 14.47 19.91
C PRO A 53 17.58 13.55 20.97
N GLU A 54 16.77 12.94 21.82
CA GLU A 54 17.17 11.98 22.85
C GLU A 54 17.37 10.56 22.31
N GLY A 55 17.07 10.31 21.02
CA GLY A 55 17.21 9.02 20.36
C GLY A 55 16.04 8.07 20.59
N GLU A 56 14.88 8.58 21.00
CA GLU A 56 13.65 7.79 21.17
C GLU A 56 12.85 7.73 19.86
N VAL A 57 12.10 6.65 19.65
CA VAL A 57 11.22 6.50 18.48
C VAL A 57 9.80 6.93 18.85
N VAL A 58 9.24 7.88 18.09
CA VAL A 58 7.84 8.26 18.25
C VAL A 58 6.96 7.20 17.58
N MET A 59 5.99 6.69 18.33
CA MET A 59 5.07 5.63 17.89
C MET A 59 3.62 5.99 18.24
N ILE A 60 2.67 5.36 17.56
CA ILE A 60 1.22 5.57 17.74
C ILE A 60 0.51 4.26 18.04
N HIS A 61 -0.64 4.36 18.72
CA HIS A 61 -1.57 3.25 18.84
C HIS A 61 -2.73 3.45 17.86
N GLN A 62 -2.97 2.46 17.01
CA GLN A 62 -4.03 2.53 16.00
C GLN A 62 -4.86 1.24 15.99
N PHE A 63 -6.17 1.35 15.84
CA PHE A 63 -7.03 0.19 15.64
C PHE A 63 -6.99 -0.26 14.18
N ARG A 64 -6.59 -1.51 13.92
CA ARG A 64 -6.52 -2.07 12.57
C ARG A 64 -7.70 -2.98 12.31
N HIS A 65 -8.58 -2.58 11.39
CA HIS A 65 -9.78 -3.35 11.04
C HIS A 65 -9.49 -4.77 10.51
N GLY A 66 -8.35 -4.98 9.83
CA GLY A 66 -7.99 -6.29 9.28
C GLY A 66 -7.64 -7.34 10.34
N THR A 67 -7.01 -6.92 11.44
CA THR A 67 -6.65 -7.78 12.59
C THR A 67 -7.60 -7.64 13.77
N ALA A 68 -8.47 -6.64 13.74
CA ALA A 68 -9.46 -6.30 14.77
C ALA A 68 -8.84 -6.02 16.15
N GLU A 69 -7.68 -5.38 16.18
CA GLU A 69 -6.94 -5.07 17.41
C GLU A 69 -6.33 -3.66 17.37
N VAL A 70 -5.97 -3.14 18.55
CA VAL A 70 -5.12 -1.95 18.67
C VAL A 70 -3.67 -2.39 18.61
N THR A 71 -2.95 -1.89 17.62
CA THR A 71 -1.54 -2.18 17.35
C THR A 71 -0.68 -0.98 17.73
N LEU A 72 0.58 -1.25 18.10
CA LEU A 72 1.61 -0.24 18.29
C LEU A 72 2.42 -0.14 17.00
N GLU A 73 2.46 1.05 16.40
CA GLU A 73 2.95 1.25 15.04
C GLU A 73 3.81 2.51 14.90
N ILE A 74 4.61 2.54 13.84
CA ILE A 74 5.25 3.77 13.39
C ILE A 74 4.23 4.64 12.64
N PRO A 75 4.36 5.98 12.68
CA PRO A 75 3.48 6.86 11.91
C PRO A 75 3.60 6.61 10.41
N GLY A 76 2.50 6.79 9.70
CA GLY A 76 2.49 6.55 8.26
C GLY A 76 1.09 6.48 7.65
N GLY A 77 0.96 7.08 6.48
CA GLY A 77 -0.30 7.19 5.78
C GLY A 77 -0.17 7.04 4.27
N MET A 78 -1.32 7.21 3.64
CA MET A 78 -1.44 7.16 2.19
C MET A 78 -0.72 8.36 1.57
N VAL A 79 -0.04 8.15 0.44
CA VAL A 79 0.45 9.26 -0.37
C VAL A 79 -0.77 9.97 -0.96
N ASP A 80 -0.96 11.24 -0.63
CA ASP A 80 -2.05 12.03 -1.21
C ASP A 80 -1.68 12.44 -2.64
N ALA A 81 -2.66 12.41 -3.54
CA ALA A 81 -2.43 12.82 -4.94
C ALA A 81 -2.12 14.33 -5.09
N SER A 82 -2.38 15.12 -4.04
CA SER A 82 -2.04 16.55 -3.96
C SER A 82 -0.65 16.82 -3.40
N ASP A 83 0.01 15.83 -2.80
CA ASP A 83 1.40 15.96 -2.34
C ASP A 83 2.35 15.97 -3.56
N ASN A 84 3.38 16.81 -3.55
CA ASN A 84 4.31 16.92 -4.67
C ASN A 84 5.25 15.72 -4.78
N ASP A 85 5.58 15.12 -3.64
CA ASP A 85 6.42 13.93 -3.53
C ASP A 85 6.11 13.12 -2.24
N PRO A 86 6.56 11.86 -2.15
CA PRO A 86 6.31 11.03 -0.95
C PRO A 86 6.90 11.59 0.35
N ALA A 87 7.93 12.44 0.29
CA ALA A 87 8.52 13.02 1.50
C ALA A 87 7.63 14.14 2.07
N GLU A 88 6.87 14.83 1.24
CA GLU A 88 5.82 15.75 1.68
C GLU A 88 4.71 15.00 2.43
N SER A 89 4.23 13.88 1.88
CA SER A 89 3.25 13.01 2.56
C SER A 89 3.75 12.56 3.93
N VAL A 90 5.03 12.14 4.03
CA VAL A 90 5.64 11.76 5.31
C VAL A 90 5.58 12.87 6.34
N ARG A 91 5.93 14.11 5.96
CA ARG A 91 5.92 15.25 6.90
C ARG A 91 4.52 15.58 7.37
N ARG A 92 3.54 15.55 6.46
CA ARG A 92 2.14 15.80 6.77
C ARG A 92 1.60 14.75 7.74
N GLU A 93 1.76 13.47 7.42
CA GLU A 93 1.28 12.36 8.27
C GLU A 93 1.94 12.37 9.65
N LEU A 94 3.25 12.60 9.73
CA LEU A 94 3.95 12.70 11.01
C LEU A 94 3.35 13.81 11.89
N LEU A 95 3.09 14.98 11.32
CA LEU A 95 2.50 16.12 12.02
C LEU A 95 1.06 15.83 12.44
N GLU A 96 0.25 15.23 11.56
CA GLU A 96 -1.16 14.93 11.82
C GLU A 96 -1.35 13.86 12.90
N GLU A 97 -0.54 12.80 12.88
CA GLU A 97 -0.69 11.66 13.80
C GLU A 97 0.00 11.87 15.15
N THR A 98 1.09 12.65 15.19
CA THR A 98 1.94 12.77 16.39
C THR A 98 2.18 14.19 16.87
N GLY A 99 1.92 15.20 16.03
CA GLY A 99 2.22 16.60 16.32
C GLY A 99 3.68 17.02 16.12
N TYR A 100 4.54 16.14 15.59
CA TYR A 100 5.96 16.40 15.30
C TYR A 100 6.20 16.99 13.91
#